data_AF-A0A7C5JKN8-F1
#
_entry.id   AF-A0A7C5JKN8-F1
#
_cell.length_a   1.000
_cell.length_b   1.000
_cell.length_c   1.000
_cell.angle_alpha   90.00
_cell.angle_beta   90.00
_cell.angle_gamma   90.00
#
_symmetry.space_group_name_H-M   'P 1'
#
loop_
_entity.id
_entity.type
_entity.pdbx_description
1 polymer ?
#
loop_
_entity_poly.entity_id
_entity_poly.type
_entity_poly.pdbx_seq_one_letter_code
_entity_poly.pdbx_strand_id
1 'polypeptide(L)'
;MNLVKYIVFILIISFSSCVKDVEYKLDFEGSKMVVFAGGGAGQVLGARITRTIPPLTKTDNLDSLIVDNAIVQLYENNSLVDTLKYIENGIYQSNIFMKEENNYFIKANAKNLPSITSGKDTVPISAKILDADITIESIDSFISGDIYVHYNTYVKVTKSIKYPYNTVWIYLYIGDRVKQLYYFLNSKSDFLECENCYRLLDSPCINKVADNTFELVNTVSDYDADYLPEEIDSVKFVFATFSSLSEKTCLNGANYEELLNNPLPFNSNPSVSFSNIDGGYGLFMLGATDTLTVKL
;
A
#
# COMPACT_ATOMS: atom_id res chain seq x y z
N MET A 1 -1.22 -0.89 71.24
CA MET A 1 -0.51 0.34 70.78
C MET A 1 0.14 0.24 69.40
N ASN A 2 0.33 -0.96 68.81
CA ASN A 2 1.00 -1.10 67.51
C ASN A 2 0.05 -0.96 66.30
N LEU A 3 -1.23 -1.36 66.41
CA LEU A 3 -2.20 -1.30 65.30
C LEU A 3 -2.46 0.13 64.79
N VAL A 4 -2.62 1.10 65.70
CA VAL A 4 -2.85 2.51 65.35
C VAL A 4 -1.65 3.08 64.57
N LYS A 5 -0.42 2.69 64.94
CA LYS A 5 0.80 3.10 64.21
C LYS A 5 0.82 2.55 62.78
N TYR A 6 0.40 1.31 62.58
CA TYR A 6 0.31 0.71 61.24
C TYR A 6 -0.76 1.37 60.37
N ILE A 7 -1.94 1.68 60.92
CA ILE A 7 -3.02 2.35 60.19
C ILE A 7 -2.59 3.75 59.74
N VAL A 8 -1.94 4.52 60.62
CA VAL A 8 -1.41 5.85 60.29
C VAL A 8 -0.32 5.77 59.21
N PHE A 9 0.57 4.77 59.29
CA PHE A 9 1.61 4.57 58.28
C PHE A 9 1.04 4.21 56.90
N ILE A 10 0.03 3.33 56.85
CA ILE A 10 -0.66 2.96 55.60
C ILE A 10 -1.42 4.18 55.03
N LEU A 11 -2.05 5.00 55.87
CA LEU A 11 -2.69 6.23 55.42
C LEU A 11 -1.69 7.20 54.79
N ILE A 12 -0.53 7.42 55.43
CA ILE A 12 0.50 8.33 54.91
C ILE A 12 1.04 7.86 53.55
N ILE A 13 1.25 6.55 53.37
CA ILE A 13 1.68 5.98 52.07
C ILE A 13 0.58 6.11 51.01
N SER A 14 -0.68 5.94 51.39
CA SER A 14 -1.82 6.03 50.46
C SER A 14 -2.04 7.46 49.94
N PHE A 15 -1.69 8.48 50.74
CA PHE A 15 -1.80 9.89 50.34
C PHE A 15 -0.50 10.47 49.75
N SER A 16 0.60 9.71 49.68
CA SER A 16 1.86 10.16 49.06
C SER A 16 1.94 9.89 47.55
N SER A 17 0.82 9.63 46.88
CA SER A 17 0.79 9.55 45.41
C SER A 17 1.01 10.94 44.82
N CYS A 18 2.27 11.31 44.67
CA CYS A 18 2.69 12.51 43.99
C CYS A 18 2.53 12.26 42.49
N VAL A 19 1.45 12.78 41.90
CA VAL A 19 1.34 12.86 40.45
C VAL A 19 2.33 13.95 40.02
N LYS A 20 3.46 13.53 39.45
CA LYS A 20 4.39 14.45 38.83
C LYS A 20 3.85 14.77 37.44
N ASP A 21 3.36 15.99 37.26
CA ASP A 21 3.10 16.51 35.93
C ASP A 21 4.43 16.64 35.19
N VAL A 22 4.64 15.75 34.23
CA VAL A 22 5.78 15.85 33.30
C VAL A 22 5.31 16.71 32.14
N GLU A 23 5.63 18.00 32.17
CA GLU A 23 5.40 18.89 31.03
C GLU A 23 6.38 18.49 29.91
N TYR A 24 5.93 17.58 29.05
CA TYR A 24 6.69 17.13 27.90
C TYR A 24 6.34 17.98 26.70
N LYS A 25 7.33 18.71 26.17
CA LYS A 25 7.19 19.46 24.92
C LYS A 25 7.56 18.54 23.77
N LEU A 26 6.55 18.19 22.97
CA LEU A 26 6.77 17.49 21.72
C LEU A 26 7.28 18.50 20.67
N ASP A 27 8.44 18.21 20.10
CA ASP A 27 8.99 19.03 19.02
C ASP A 27 8.06 18.98 17.80
N PHE A 28 7.76 20.15 17.24
CA PHE A 28 7.00 20.29 16.01
C PHE A 28 7.71 21.29 15.11
N GLU A 29 8.31 20.78 14.02
CA GLU A 29 9.09 21.58 13.06
C GLU A 29 8.25 22.56 12.23
N GLY A 30 6.94 22.62 12.49
CA GLY A 30 5.98 23.42 11.73
C GLY A 30 5.15 22.59 10.76
N SER A 31 4.08 23.20 10.24
CA SER A 31 3.23 22.55 9.25
C SER A 31 3.97 22.37 7.93
N LYS A 32 3.95 21.13 7.43
CA LYS A 32 4.48 20.74 6.12
C LYS A 32 3.39 20.10 5.28
N MET A 33 3.51 20.13 3.97
CA MET A 33 2.63 19.37 3.08
C MET A 33 2.86 17.86 3.23
N VAL A 34 1.77 17.10 3.21
CA VAL A 34 1.76 15.64 3.11
C VAL A 34 1.11 15.29 1.78
N VAL A 35 1.84 14.58 0.92
CA VAL A 35 1.43 14.33 -0.46
C VAL A 35 1.35 12.83 -0.72
N PHE A 36 0.19 12.37 -1.17
CA PHE A 36 0.05 11.01 -1.72
C PHE A 36 -0.36 11.14 -3.17
N ALA A 37 0.58 10.90 -4.07
CA ALA A 37 0.41 11.06 -5.49
C ALA A 37 0.80 9.79 -6.25
N GLY A 38 0.09 9.53 -7.34
CA GLY A 38 0.45 8.44 -8.21
C GLY A 38 -0.35 8.40 -9.50
N GLY A 39 0.11 7.53 -10.40
CA GLY A 39 -0.47 7.33 -11.71
C GLY A 39 0.26 6.22 -12.43
N GLY A 40 -0.10 6.00 -13.69
CA GLY A 40 0.53 4.95 -14.47
C GLY A 40 0.29 5.04 -15.96
N ALA A 41 0.88 4.10 -16.69
CA ALA A 41 0.75 4.04 -18.15
C ALA A 41 -0.73 4.06 -18.58
N GLY A 42 -1.09 5.03 -19.42
CA GLY A 42 -2.46 5.21 -19.91
C GLY A 42 -3.45 5.74 -18.85
N GLN A 43 -2.97 6.16 -17.69
CA GLN A 43 -3.77 6.77 -16.62
C GLN A 43 -3.32 8.21 -16.40
N VAL A 44 -4.19 9.03 -15.82
CA VAL A 44 -3.84 10.38 -15.37
C VAL A 44 -3.20 10.33 -13.98
N LEU A 45 -2.32 11.28 -13.68
CA LEU A 45 -1.79 11.44 -12.33
C LEU A 45 -2.85 12.04 -11.39
N GLY A 46 -3.07 11.41 -10.24
CA GLY A 46 -3.81 11.97 -9.11
C GLY A 46 -2.89 12.29 -7.93
N ALA A 47 -3.25 13.29 -7.14
CA ALA A 47 -2.55 13.64 -5.90
C ALA A 47 -3.52 14.06 -4.82
N ARG A 48 -3.38 13.52 -3.60
CA ARG A 48 -4.03 14.03 -2.40
C ARG A 48 -3.02 14.80 -1.57
N ILE A 49 -3.33 16.07 -1.27
CA ILE A 49 -2.47 16.97 -0.50
C ILE A 49 -3.17 17.38 0.79
N THR A 50 -2.52 17.08 1.90
CA THR A 50 -2.91 17.53 3.24
C THR A 50 -1.72 18.20 3.92
N ARG A 51 -1.82 18.49 5.22
CA ARG A 51 -0.73 19.05 6.02
C ARG A 51 -0.55 18.35 7.37
N THR A 52 0.65 18.45 7.90
CA THR A 52 0.94 18.02 9.28
C THR A 52 0.27 18.93 10.31
N ILE A 53 -0.06 18.36 11.47
CA ILE A 53 -0.57 19.07 12.65
C ILE A 53 0.35 18.87 13.85
N PRO A 54 0.36 19.81 14.81
CA PRO A 54 1.10 19.62 16.05
C PRO A 54 0.57 18.40 16.81
N PRO A 55 1.43 17.55 17.40
CA PRO A 55 1.03 16.28 18.00
C PRO A 55 -0.04 16.36 19.09
N LEU A 56 -0.08 17.47 19.84
CA LEU A 56 -1.03 17.68 20.94
C LEU A 56 -2.31 18.41 20.50
N THR A 57 -2.43 18.77 19.21
CA THR A 57 -3.62 19.44 18.71
C THR A 57 -4.73 18.41 18.52
N LYS A 58 -5.78 18.50 19.34
CA LYS A 58 -7.04 17.81 19.02
C LYS A 58 -7.63 18.48 17.78
N THR A 59 -7.76 17.71 16.71
CA THR A 59 -8.49 18.14 15.52
C THR A 59 -9.83 17.42 15.52
N ASP A 60 -10.87 18.16 15.85
CA ASP A 60 -12.25 17.66 15.72
C ASP A 60 -12.74 17.81 14.27
N ASN A 61 -11.96 18.50 13.41
CA ASN A 61 -12.29 18.75 12.02
C ASN A 61 -11.14 18.34 11.08
N LEU A 62 -11.28 17.18 10.43
CA LEU A 62 -10.34 16.67 9.44
C LEU A 62 -10.23 17.59 8.21
N ASP A 63 -11.23 18.42 7.92
CA ASP A 63 -11.19 19.35 6.79
C ASP A 63 -10.11 20.41 6.98
N SER A 64 -9.74 20.70 8.23
CA SER A 64 -8.63 21.61 8.54
C SER A 64 -7.26 21.09 8.09
N LEU A 65 -7.16 19.80 7.76
CA LEU A 65 -5.95 19.16 7.22
C LEU A 65 -5.83 19.31 5.70
N ILE A 66 -6.94 19.62 5.03
CA ILE A 66 -6.99 19.73 3.57
C ILE A 66 -6.19 20.95 3.11
N VAL A 67 -5.41 20.77 2.05
CA VAL A 67 -4.75 21.87 1.34
C VAL A 67 -5.42 22.01 -0.02
N ASP A 68 -6.32 22.97 -0.15
CA ASP A 68 -7.17 23.22 -1.34
C ASP A 68 -6.66 24.35 -2.25
N ASN A 69 -5.58 25.02 -1.85
CA ASN A 69 -4.99 26.15 -2.54
C ASN A 69 -3.57 25.88 -3.04
N ALA A 70 -3.19 24.62 -3.21
CA ALA A 70 -1.89 24.25 -3.74
C ALA A 70 -1.84 24.43 -5.26
N ILE A 71 -0.72 24.94 -5.77
CA ILE A 71 -0.37 24.89 -7.18
C ILE A 71 0.49 23.66 -7.38
N VAL A 72 -0.04 22.64 -8.05
CA VAL A 72 0.62 21.35 -8.25
C VAL A 72 1.01 21.20 -9.71
N GLN A 73 2.30 21.13 -9.99
CA GLN A 73 2.87 21.09 -11.33
C GLN A 73 3.45 19.71 -11.63
N LEU A 74 3.05 19.12 -12.75
CA LEU A 74 3.56 17.85 -13.27
C LEU A 74 4.63 18.11 -14.32
N TYR A 75 5.79 17.51 -14.13
CA TYR A 75 6.90 17.56 -15.06
C TYR A 75 7.09 16.19 -15.73
N GLU A 76 7.29 16.18 -17.04
CA GLU A 76 7.69 15.02 -17.85
C GLU A 76 9.06 15.32 -18.45
N ASN A 77 10.05 14.43 -18.23
CA ASN A 77 11.40 14.57 -18.77
C ASN A 77 12.02 15.97 -18.52
N ASN A 78 11.79 16.51 -17.31
CA ASN A 78 12.19 17.87 -16.84
C ASN A 78 11.43 19.06 -17.45
N SER A 79 10.46 18.84 -18.32
CA SER A 79 9.61 19.89 -18.87
C SER A 79 8.28 19.93 -18.13
N LEU A 80 7.79 21.12 -17.81
CA LEU A 80 6.43 21.28 -17.27
C LEU A 80 5.43 20.85 -18.34
N VAL A 81 4.59 19.86 -18.02
CA VAL A 81 3.56 19.36 -18.95
C VAL A 81 2.15 19.67 -18.49
N ASP A 82 1.89 19.71 -17.19
CA ASP A 82 0.55 20.03 -16.66
C ASP A 82 0.62 20.78 -15.33
N THR A 83 -0.48 21.44 -14.98
CA THR A 83 -0.77 21.92 -13.63
C THR A 83 -2.08 21.28 -13.19
N LEU A 84 -2.02 20.39 -12.19
CA LEU A 84 -3.17 19.60 -11.77
C LEU A 84 -4.29 20.50 -11.27
N LYS A 85 -5.52 20.15 -11.64
CA LYS A 85 -6.72 20.87 -11.21
C LYS A 85 -7.19 20.33 -9.86
N TYR A 86 -7.51 21.22 -8.93
CA TYR A 86 -8.20 20.86 -7.70
C TYR A 86 -9.60 20.32 -8.01
N ILE A 87 -9.94 19.17 -7.45
CA ILE A 87 -11.24 18.53 -7.57
C ILE A 87 -12.05 18.78 -6.30
N GLU A 88 -11.64 18.15 -5.19
CA GLU A 88 -12.26 18.29 -3.87
C GLU A 88 -11.38 17.63 -2.80
N ASN A 89 -11.58 17.95 -1.51
CA ASN A 89 -10.98 17.20 -0.39
C ASN A 89 -9.45 16.99 -0.44
N GLY A 90 -8.75 17.98 -1.02
CA GLY A 90 -7.31 17.95 -1.21
C GLY A 90 -6.86 17.11 -2.40
N ILE A 91 -7.79 16.62 -3.22
CA ILE A 91 -7.54 15.86 -4.44
C ILE A 91 -7.29 16.82 -5.59
N TYR A 92 -6.18 16.58 -6.28
CA TYR A 92 -5.74 17.24 -7.49
C TYR A 92 -5.57 16.19 -8.58
N GLN A 93 -5.92 16.53 -9.83
CA GLN A 93 -5.87 15.59 -10.94
C GLN A 93 -5.29 16.25 -12.21
N SER A 94 -4.44 15.49 -12.90
CA SER A 94 -3.87 15.83 -14.20
C SER A 94 -4.87 15.58 -15.32
N ASN A 95 -4.74 16.31 -16.43
CA ASN A 95 -5.45 16.03 -17.68
C ASN A 95 -4.57 15.27 -18.68
N ILE A 96 -3.33 14.97 -18.32
CA ILE A 96 -2.38 14.26 -19.18
C ILE A 96 -2.29 12.80 -18.77
N PHE A 97 -2.48 11.93 -19.76
CA PHE A 97 -2.22 10.50 -19.63
C PHE A 97 -0.72 10.22 -19.65
N MET A 98 -0.25 9.51 -18.63
CA MET A 98 1.16 9.18 -18.50
C MET A 98 1.54 8.09 -19.50
N LYS A 99 2.74 8.20 -20.05
CA LYS A 99 3.33 7.27 -21.03
C LYS A 99 4.40 6.43 -20.39
N GLU A 100 4.51 5.18 -20.84
CA GLU A 100 5.60 4.27 -20.48
C GLU A 100 6.97 4.88 -20.82
N GLU A 101 7.98 4.49 -20.06
CA GLU A 101 9.40 4.89 -20.17
C GLU A 101 9.70 6.39 -19.97
N ASN A 102 8.68 7.24 -19.84
CA ASN A 102 8.86 8.64 -19.49
C ASN A 102 9.11 8.83 -17.99
N ASN A 103 9.95 9.81 -17.66
CA ASN A 103 10.24 10.21 -16.29
C ASN A 103 9.32 11.35 -15.84
N TYR A 104 8.74 11.22 -14.65
CA TYR A 104 7.86 12.21 -14.06
C TYR A 104 8.27 12.56 -12.63
N PHE A 105 7.88 13.77 -12.24
CA PHE A 105 7.90 14.24 -10.86
C PHE A 105 6.92 15.40 -10.71
N ILE A 106 6.55 15.71 -9.48
CA ILE A 106 5.71 16.86 -9.17
C ILE A 106 6.47 17.90 -8.35
N LYS A 107 6.06 19.16 -8.51
CA LYS A 107 6.34 20.23 -7.56
C LYS A 107 5.01 20.77 -7.05
N ALA A 108 4.92 21.05 -5.75
CA ALA A 108 3.76 21.75 -5.22
C ALA A 108 4.17 22.93 -4.34
N ASN A 109 3.34 23.97 -4.37
CA ASN A 109 3.47 25.14 -3.51
C ASN A 109 2.09 25.52 -2.98
N ALA A 110 1.99 25.83 -1.69
CA ALA A 110 0.77 26.26 -1.03
C ALA A 110 1.09 27.40 -0.06
N LYS A 111 0.11 28.29 0.16
CA LYS A 111 0.32 29.45 1.03
C LYS A 111 0.66 29.00 2.45
N ASN A 112 1.71 29.59 3.03
CA ASN A 112 2.20 29.31 4.40
C ASN A 112 2.70 27.88 4.63
N LEU A 113 3.00 27.12 3.57
CA LEU A 113 3.64 25.81 3.67
C LEU A 113 4.94 25.83 2.85
N PRO A 114 6.00 25.12 3.28
CA PRO A 114 7.18 24.92 2.46
C PRO A 114 6.80 24.27 1.12
N SER A 115 7.46 24.68 0.03
CA SER A 115 7.30 24.02 -1.27
C SER A 115 7.87 22.60 -1.22
N ILE A 116 7.27 21.69 -2.01
CA ILE A 116 7.71 20.30 -2.10
C ILE A 116 8.11 19.93 -3.52
N THR A 117 9.00 18.95 -3.62
CA THR A 117 9.36 18.28 -4.88
C THR A 117 9.40 16.78 -4.66
N SER A 118 8.72 16.00 -5.51
CA SER A 118 8.85 14.54 -5.44
C SER A 118 10.17 14.07 -6.03
N GLY A 119 10.57 12.85 -5.65
CA GLY A 119 11.56 12.09 -6.40
C GLY A 119 11.14 11.93 -7.86
N LYS A 120 12.13 11.92 -8.74
CA LYS A 120 11.96 11.57 -10.15
C LYS A 120 11.79 10.08 -10.30
N ASP A 121 10.83 9.70 -11.11
CA ASP A 121 10.51 8.30 -11.30
C ASP A 121 10.01 8.01 -12.71
N THR A 122 10.19 6.78 -13.17
CA THR A 122 9.87 6.41 -14.54
C THR A 122 8.69 5.46 -14.57
N VAL A 123 7.68 5.77 -15.39
CA VAL A 123 6.56 4.85 -15.63
C VAL A 123 7.13 3.59 -16.28
N PRO A 124 6.96 2.41 -15.66
CA PRO A 124 7.50 1.19 -16.23
C PRO A 124 6.75 0.79 -17.50
N ILE A 125 7.38 -0.06 -18.30
CA ILE A 125 6.69 -0.77 -19.39
C ILE A 125 5.75 -1.78 -18.74
N SER A 126 4.48 -1.77 -19.15
CA SER A 126 3.49 -2.76 -18.73
C SER A 126 3.90 -4.15 -19.22
N ALA A 127 4.04 -5.10 -18.29
CA ALA A 127 4.06 -6.51 -18.66
C ALA A 127 2.68 -6.89 -19.21
N LYS A 128 2.65 -7.46 -20.42
CA LYS A 128 1.40 -7.87 -21.07
C LYS A 128 1.02 -9.29 -20.69
N ILE A 129 -0.24 -9.48 -20.31
CA ILE A 129 -0.84 -10.80 -20.14
C ILE A 129 -1.14 -11.31 -21.55
N LEU A 130 -0.41 -12.35 -21.94
CA LEU A 130 -0.54 -12.95 -23.27
C LEU A 130 -1.64 -14.00 -23.29
N ASP A 131 -1.78 -14.72 -22.18
CA ASP A 131 -2.73 -15.80 -22.03
C ASP A 131 -2.96 -16.07 -20.54
N ALA A 132 -4.15 -16.54 -20.19
CA ALA A 132 -4.45 -17.05 -18.87
C ALA A 132 -5.42 -18.22 -18.97
N ASP A 133 -5.09 -19.30 -18.28
CA ASP A 133 -5.91 -20.50 -18.18
C ASP A 133 -6.17 -20.83 -16.72
N ILE A 134 -7.35 -21.39 -16.44
CA ILE A 134 -7.81 -21.69 -15.09
C ILE A 134 -8.32 -23.11 -15.07
N THR A 135 -7.68 -23.92 -14.24
CA THR A 135 -8.03 -25.33 -14.06
C THR A 135 -8.47 -25.54 -12.62
N ILE A 136 -9.70 -26.00 -12.42
CA ILE A 136 -10.17 -26.45 -11.11
C ILE A 136 -9.64 -27.87 -10.91
N GLU A 137 -8.78 -28.08 -9.90
CA GLU A 137 -8.15 -29.39 -9.66
C GLU A 137 -9.00 -30.28 -8.77
N SER A 138 -9.46 -29.75 -7.63
CA SER A 138 -10.29 -30.48 -6.68
C SER A 138 -11.23 -29.56 -5.90
N ILE A 139 -12.32 -30.16 -5.44
CA ILE A 139 -13.24 -29.58 -4.46
C ILE A 139 -13.23 -30.55 -3.28
N ASP A 140 -12.61 -30.14 -2.20
CA ASP A 140 -12.43 -30.98 -1.01
C ASP A 140 -13.37 -30.51 0.10
N SER A 141 -14.11 -31.42 0.72
CA SER A 141 -14.97 -31.13 1.87
C SER A 141 -14.35 -31.69 3.15
N PHE A 142 -14.18 -30.87 4.19
CA PHE A 142 -13.69 -31.33 5.49
C PHE A 142 -14.84 -31.71 6.43
N ILE A 143 -14.52 -32.51 7.46
CA ILE A 143 -15.46 -32.96 8.50
C ILE A 143 -16.09 -31.77 9.26
N SER A 144 -15.45 -30.59 9.25
CA SER A 144 -15.99 -29.34 9.81
C SER A 144 -17.17 -28.75 9.03
N GLY A 145 -17.43 -29.24 7.80
CA GLY A 145 -18.44 -28.70 6.90
C GLY A 145 -17.89 -27.66 5.92
N ASP A 146 -16.60 -27.28 6.05
CA ASP A 146 -15.96 -26.32 5.16
C ASP A 146 -15.60 -26.98 3.82
N ILE A 147 -16.01 -26.34 2.72
CA ILE A 147 -15.57 -26.64 1.35
C ILE A 147 -14.30 -25.85 1.01
N TYR A 148 -13.30 -26.55 0.50
CA TYR A 148 -12.08 -25.99 -0.04
C TYR A 148 -12.02 -26.21 -1.54
N VAL A 149 -11.73 -25.13 -2.25
CA VAL A 149 -11.64 -25.15 -3.72
C VAL A 149 -10.18 -24.95 -4.07
N HIS A 150 -9.60 -25.98 -4.68
CA HIS A 150 -8.25 -25.93 -5.21
C HIS A 150 -8.33 -25.67 -6.72
N TYR A 151 -7.84 -24.51 -7.14
CA TYR A 151 -7.70 -24.20 -8.55
C TYR A 151 -6.29 -23.71 -8.85
N ASN A 152 -5.80 -24.16 -10.00
CA ASN A 152 -4.55 -23.73 -10.59
C ASN A 152 -4.83 -22.71 -11.65
N THR A 153 -4.06 -21.63 -11.61
CA THR A 153 -4.17 -20.57 -12.58
C THR A 153 -2.84 -20.41 -13.29
N TYR A 154 -2.83 -20.63 -14.59
CA TYR A 154 -1.66 -20.47 -15.44
C TYR A 154 -1.72 -19.12 -16.14
N VAL A 155 -0.81 -18.21 -15.81
CA VAL A 155 -0.74 -16.89 -16.44
C VAL A 155 0.56 -16.78 -17.23
N LYS A 156 0.44 -16.55 -18.54
CA LYS A 156 1.57 -16.28 -19.43
C LYS A 156 1.69 -14.79 -19.68
N VAL A 157 2.88 -14.23 -19.44
CA VAL A 157 3.16 -12.81 -19.63
C VAL A 157 4.34 -12.58 -20.58
N THR A 158 4.53 -11.35 -21.06
CA THR A 158 5.70 -10.99 -21.89
C THR A 158 7.01 -10.98 -21.09
N LYS A 159 8.12 -11.41 -21.71
CA LYS A 159 9.48 -11.50 -21.12
C LYS A 159 10.11 -10.18 -20.66
N SER A 160 9.47 -9.04 -20.87
CA SER A 160 10.07 -7.74 -20.60
C SER A 160 9.89 -7.32 -19.14
N ILE A 161 10.49 -8.05 -18.21
CA ILE A 161 10.64 -7.59 -16.83
C ILE A 161 12.00 -6.88 -16.71
N LYS A 162 12.13 -5.72 -17.35
CA LYS A 162 13.26 -4.80 -17.14
C LYS A 162 13.20 -4.14 -15.76
N TYR A 163 12.03 -4.17 -15.13
CA TYR A 163 11.75 -3.54 -13.85
C TYR A 163 11.69 -4.59 -12.74
N PRO A 164 12.26 -4.30 -11.56
CA PRO A 164 12.56 -5.35 -10.61
C PRO A 164 11.35 -5.87 -9.80
N TYR A 165 10.16 -5.27 -9.94
CA TYR A 165 8.98 -5.66 -9.16
C TYR A 165 7.72 -5.65 -10.01
N ASN A 166 7.02 -6.78 -9.97
CA ASN A 166 5.67 -6.89 -10.46
C ASN A 166 4.78 -7.40 -9.33
N THR A 167 3.50 -7.06 -9.37
CA THR A 167 2.49 -7.68 -8.53
C THR A 167 1.39 -8.20 -9.42
N VAL A 168 0.83 -9.34 -9.05
CA VAL A 168 -0.39 -9.84 -9.67
C VAL A 168 -1.49 -9.65 -8.66
N TRP A 169 -2.60 -9.06 -9.07
CA TRP A 169 -3.85 -9.08 -8.33
C TRP A 169 -4.81 -9.96 -9.11
N ILE A 170 -5.45 -10.90 -8.41
CA ILE A 170 -6.49 -11.75 -9.00
C ILE A 170 -7.80 -11.34 -8.34
N TYR A 171 -8.79 -11.03 -9.16
CA TYR A 171 -10.14 -10.76 -8.71
C TYR A 171 -11.06 -11.87 -9.22
N LEU A 172 -11.69 -12.59 -8.31
CA LEU A 172 -12.70 -13.59 -8.62
C LEU A 172 -14.07 -12.91 -8.58
N TYR A 173 -14.83 -13.02 -9.68
CA TYR A 173 -16.19 -12.47 -9.79
C TYR A 173 -17.21 -13.61 -9.71
N ILE A 174 -18.17 -13.46 -8.81
CA ILE A 174 -19.25 -14.43 -8.55
C ILE A 174 -20.55 -13.64 -8.47
N GLY A 175 -21.31 -13.62 -9.57
CA GLY A 175 -22.38 -12.65 -9.78
C GLY A 175 -21.86 -11.20 -9.66
N ASP A 176 -22.50 -10.43 -8.78
CA ASP A 176 -22.12 -9.04 -8.49
C ASP A 176 -21.03 -8.90 -7.40
N ARG A 177 -20.54 -10.02 -6.84
CA ARG A 177 -19.56 -10.03 -5.75
C ARG A 177 -18.13 -10.16 -6.29
N VAL A 178 -17.16 -9.60 -5.56
CA VAL A 178 -15.74 -9.63 -5.91
C VAL A 178 -14.90 -10.10 -4.73
N LYS A 179 -14.13 -11.17 -4.92
CA LYS A 179 -13.08 -11.60 -3.98
C LYS A 179 -11.71 -11.25 -4.56
N GLN A 180 -10.87 -10.60 -3.77
CA GLN A 180 -9.56 -10.13 -4.23
C GLN A 180 -8.44 -10.91 -3.55
N LEU A 181 -7.49 -11.39 -4.36
CA LEU A 181 -6.27 -12.07 -3.94
C LEU A 181 -5.06 -11.27 -4.42
N TYR A 182 -4.02 -11.19 -3.58
CA TYR A 182 -2.85 -10.34 -3.80
C TYR A 182 -1.57 -11.19 -3.86
N TYR A 183 -0.74 -10.93 -4.86
CA TYR A 183 0.52 -11.65 -5.08
C TYR A 183 1.65 -10.67 -5.38
N PHE A 184 2.80 -10.87 -4.75
CA PHE A 184 4.00 -10.09 -5.00
C PHE A 184 5.02 -10.94 -5.76
N LEU A 185 5.41 -10.49 -6.97
CA LEU A 185 6.47 -11.10 -7.77
C LEU A 185 7.74 -10.26 -7.65
N ASN A 186 8.67 -10.69 -6.81
CA ASN A 186 10.00 -10.09 -6.75
C ASN A 186 10.88 -10.65 -7.87
N SER A 187 11.53 -9.80 -8.66
CA SER A 187 12.40 -10.25 -9.76
C SER A 187 13.81 -10.67 -9.32
N LYS A 188 14.22 -10.40 -8.07
CA LYS A 188 15.61 -10.54 -7.61
C LYS A 188 15.92 -11.88 -6.95
N SER A 189 14.92 -12.56 -6.40
CA SER A 189 15.04 -13.97 -6.03
C SER A 189 14.47 -14.77 -7.18
N ASP A 190 15.10 -15.88 -7.53
CA ASP A 190 14.36 -17.00 -8.11
C ASP A 190 13.08 -17.13 -7.27
N PHE A 191 11.92 -16.92 -7.91
CA PHE A 191 10.61 -16.73 -7.30
C PHE A 191 10.52 -17.46 -5.96
N LEU A 192 10.41 -16.71 -4.86
CA LEU A 192 10.54 -17.25 -3.52
C LEU A 192 9.66 -18.50 -3.39
N GLU A 193 10.33 -19.64 -3.18
CA GLU A 193 9.77 -20.81 -2.52
C GLU A 193 8.93 -20.32 -1.34
N CYS A 194 7.82 -21.02 -1.05
CA CYS A 194 6.71 -20.63 -0.19
C CYS A 194 7.06 -20.38 1.30
N GLU A 195 8.08 -19.59 1.59
CA GLU A 195 8.55 -19.24 2.92
C GLU A 195 8.50 -17.71 3.10
N ASN A 196 7.44 -17.30 3.79
CA ASN A 196 7.42 -16.15 4.71
C ASN A 196 7.37 -14.74 4.13
N CYS A 197 6.26 -14.39 3.49
CA CYS A 197 5.71 -13.05 3.66
C CYS A 197 4.19 -13.15 3.84
N TYR A 198 3.70 -12.81 5.04
CA TYR A 198 2.30 -12.70 5.45
C TYR A 198 1.50 -14.01 5.57
N ARG A 199 1.63 -14.69 6.72
CA ARG A 199 0.59 -15.62 7.19
C ARG A 199 -0.61 -14.83 7.72
N LEU A 200 -1.35 -14.20 6.83
CA LEU A 200 -2.76 -13.89 7.05
C LEU A 200 -3.52 -14.70 5.99
N LEU A 201 -3.87 -15.94 6.36
CA LEU A 201 -4.51 -16.97 5.52
C LEU A 201 -3.58 -17.61 4.47
N ASP A 202 -3.86 -18.86 4.11
CA ASP A 202 -3.08 -19.73 3.22
C ASP A 202 -2.59 -19.00 1.97
N SER A 203 -1.36 -18.46 2.05
CA SER A 203 -0.80 -17.67 0.97
C SER A 203 -0.44 -18.59 -0.19
N PRO A 204 -1.05 -18.39 -1.36
CA PRO A 204 -0.90 -19.29 -2.48
C PRO A 204 0.52 -19.29 -3.06
N CYS A 205 1.02 -20.48 -3.39
CA CYS A 205 2.35 -20.66 -3.95
C CYS A 205 2.37 -20.23 -5.43
N ILE A 206 3.41 -19.48 -5.82
CA ILE A 206 3.65 -19.10 -7.23
C ILE A 206 4.76 -20.00 -7.78
N ASN A 207 4.39 -20.98 -8.58
CA ASN A 207 5.34 -21.86 -9.24
C ASN A 207 5.70 -21.30 -10.62
N LYS A 208 7.00 -21.16 -10.90
CA LYS A 208 7.44 -20.90 -12.28
C LYS A 208 7.35 -22.20 -13.07
N VAL A 209 6.44 -22.24 -14.05
CA VAL A 209 6.26 -23.42 -14.92
C VAL A 209 7.19 -23.37 -16.12
N ALA A 210 7.36 -22.18 -16.71
CA ALA A 210 8.19 -21.95 -17.89
C ALA A 210 8.70 -20.51 -17.95
N ASP A 211 9.43 -20.16 -19.02
CA ASP A 211 9.83 -18.78 -19.30
C ASP A 211 8.58 -17.89 -19.47
N ASN A 212 8.33 -17.05 -18.46
CA ASN A 212 7.22 -16.10 -18.38
C ASN A 212 5.82 -16.72 -18.24
N THR A 213 5.74 -17.97 -17.80
CA THR A 213 4.48 -18.60 -17.37
C THR A 213 4.57 -18.91 -15.89
N PHE A 214 3.56 -18.48 -15.14
CA PHE A 214 3.43 -18.71 -13.72
C PHE A 214 2.18 -19.53 -13.45
N GLU A 215 2.29 -20.47 -12.53
CA GLU A 215 1.18 -21.20 -11.94
C GLU A 215 0.92 -20.62 -10.55
N LEU A 216 -0.33 -20.28 -10.30
CA LEU A 216 -0.82 -19.80 -9.01
C LEU A 216 -1.75 -20.88 -8.48
N VAL A 217 -1.31 -21.57 -7.44
CA VAL A 217 -2.09 -22.62 -6.78
C VAL A 217 -2.84 -21.98 -5.64
N ASN A 218 -4.17 -21.87 -5.78
CA ASN A 218 -5.02 -21.18 -4.82
C ASN A 218 -5.95 -22.13 -4.09
N THR A 219 -6.09 -21.86 -2.80
CA THR A 219 -7.03 -22.56 -1.92
C THR A 219 -8.01 -21.53 -1.38
N VAL A 220 -9.29 -21.66 -1.74
CA VAL A 220 -10.35 -20.81 -1.17
C VAL A 220 -11.11 -21.63 -0.13
N SER A 221 -11.06 -21.18 1.12
CA SER A 221 -11.78 -21.76 2.26
C SER A 221 -13.20 -21.20 2.39
N ASP A 222 -14.13 -22.07 2.76
CA ASP A 222 -15.55 -21.78 3.08
C ASP A 222 -15.76 -20.99 4.38
N TYR A 223 -14.72 -20.54 5.10
CA TYR A 223 -14.97 -19.60 6.20
C TYR A 223 -15.65 -18.29 5.72
N ASP A 224 -15.68 -18.06 4.40
CA ASP A 224 -16.47 -17.05 3.67
C ASP A 224 -17.73 -17.66 2.98
N ALA A 225 -18.39 -18.62 3.64
CA ALA A 225 -19.36 -19.68 3.22
C ALA A 225 -20.49 -19.45 2.18
N ASP A 226 -20.32 -18.61 1.18
CA ASP A 226 -21.38 -18.29 0.19
C ASP A 226 -21.00 -18.69 -1.25
N TYR A 227 -19.96 -19.49 -1.48
CA TYR A 227 -19.40 -19.65 -2.82
C TYR A 227 -19.13 -21.10 -3.21
N LEU A 228 -19.92 -21.62 -4.15
CA LEU A 228 -19.54 -22.84 -4.86
C LEU A 228 -18.66 -22.48 -6.08
N PRO A 229 -17.66 -23.30 -6.43
CA PRO A 229 -16.81 -23.09 -7.62
C PRO A 229 -17.57 -22.92 -8.93
N GLU A 230 -18.70 -23.61 -9.04
CA GLU A 230 -19.62 -23.55 -10.18
C GLU A 230 -20.27 -22.18 -10.35
N GLU A 231 -20.18 -21.29 -9.34
CA GLU A 231 -20.75 -19.95 -9.34
C GLU A 231 -19.73 -18.87 -9.75
N ILE A 232 -18.47 -19.23 -10.02
CA ILE A 232 -17.47 -18.27 -10.49
C ILE A 232 -17.73 -17.94 -11.96
N ASP A 233 -18.28 -16.77 -12.23
CA ASP A 233 -18.60 -16.31 -13.59
C ASP A 233 -17.34 -15.94 -14.38
N SER A 234 -16.38 -15.29 -13.71
CA SER A 234 -15.15 -14.85 -14.36
C SER A 234 -14.04 -14.56 -13.35
N VAL A 235 -12.81 -14.60 -13.85
CA VAL A 235 -11.61 -14.24 -13.10
C VAL A 235 -10.88 -13.15 -13.86
N LYS A 236 -10.54 -12.08 -13.16
CA LYS A 236 -9.79 -10.95 -13.68
C LYS A 236 -8.40 -10.92 -13.10
N PHE A 237 -7.43 -11.04 -13.97
CA PHE A 237 -6.02 -10.83 -13.69
C PHE A 237 -5.70 -9.36 -13.87
N VAL A 238 -5.02 -8.76 -12.89
CA VAL A 238 -4.41 -7.44 -13.01
C VAL A 238 -2.93 -7.60 -12.73
N PHE A 239 -2.11 -7.42 -13.75
CA PHE A 239 -0.66 -7.48 -13.62
C PHE A 239 -0.14 -6.04 -13.52
N ALA A 240 0.41 -5.67 -12.37
CA ALA A 240 0.96 -4.35 -12.13
C ALA A 240 2.48 -4.41 -12.10
N THR A 241 3.13 -3.55 -12.86
CA THR A 241 4.58 -3.31 -12.80
C THR A 241 4.79 -1.98 -12.07
N PHE A 242 5.64 -1.98 -11.07
CA PHE A 242 5.98 -0.77 -10.32
C PHE A 242 7.34 -0.24 -10.72
N SER A 243 7.48 1.08 -10.66
CA SER A 243 8.77 1.74 -10.82
C SER A 243 9.72 1.42 -9.65
N SER A 244 11.01 1.72 -9.83
CA SER A 244 12.02 1.48 -8.78
C SER A 244 11.84 2.31 -7.50
N LEU A 245 11.22 3.50 -7.60
CA LEU A 245 10.96 4.33 -6.43
C LEU A 245 9.73 3.83 -5.67
N SER A 246 8.71 3.36 -6.41
CA SER A 246 7.54 2.70 -5.84
C SER A 246 7.92 1.38 -5.15
N GLU A 247 8.84 0.59 -5.74
CA GLU A 247 9.43 -0.60 -5.09
C GLU A 247 9.93 -0.28 -3.68
N LYS A 248 10.80 0.73 -3.56
CA LYS A 248 11.40 1.09 -2.26
C LYS A 248 10.34 1.44 -1.25
N THR A 249 9.24 2.05 -1.69
CA THR A 249 8.09 2.36 -0.84
C THR A 249 7.45 1.07 -0.32
N CYS A 250 7.13 0.13 -1.22
CA CYS A 250 6.50 -1.14 -0.86
C CYS A 250 7.37 -1.96 0.10
N LEU A 251 8.66 -2.09 -0.18
CA LEU A 251 9.59 -2.86 0.66
C LEU A 251 9.77 -2.24 2.06
N ASN A 252 9.84 -0.92 2.16
CA ASN A 252 9.92 -0.26 3.46
C ASN A 252 8.60 -0.36 4.24
N GLY A 253 7.47 -0.45 3.55
CA GLY A 253 6.17 -0.77 4.16
C GLY A 253 6.14 -2.20 4.72
N ALA A 254 6.77 -3.16 4.04
CA ALA A 254 6.80 -4.54 4.52
C ALA A 254 7.59 -4.69 5.83
N ASN A 255 8.66 -3.91 6.00
CA ASN A 255 9.44 -3.85 7.24
C ASN A 255 8.69 -3.18 8.41
N TYR A 256 7.49 -2.63 8.18
CA TYR A 256 6.65 -2.08 9.25
C TYR A 256 6.23 -3.14 10.28
N GLU A 257 6.05 -4.40 9.87
CA GLU A 257 5.76 -5.47 10.83
C GLU A 257 6.94 -5.75 11.76
N GLU A 258 8.18 -5.60 11.28
CA GLU A 258 9.36 -5.68 12.14
C GLU A 258 9.35 -4.56 13.20
N LEU A 259 8.85 -3.37 12.83
CA LEU A 259 8.65 -2.25 13.77
C LEU A 259 7.49 -2.50 14.75
N LEU A 260 6.43 -3.21 14.34
CA LEU A 260 5.34 -3.61 15.24
C LEU A 260 5.79 -4.68 16.24
N ASN A 261 6.62 -5.62 15.79
CA ASN A 261 7.14 -6.73 16.60
C ASN A 261 8.33 -6.30 17.49
N ASN A 262 9.02 -5.22 17.14
CA ASN A 262 10.08 -4.59 17.96
C ASN A 262 9.68 -3.17 18.32
N PRO A 263 8.82 -2.97 19.35
CA PRO A 263 8.37 -1.63 19.72
C PRO A 263 9.58 -0.76 20.04
N LEU A 264 9.71 0.32 19.29
CA LEU A 264 10.73 1.33 19.49
C LEU A 264 10.74 1.75 20.98
N PRO A 265 11.92 1.90 21.61
CA PRO A 265 11.97 2.42 22.97
C PRO A 265 11.29 3.79 23.01
N PHE A 266 10.52 4.06 24.06
CA PHE A 266 9.74 5.30 24.27
C PHE A 266 10.53 6.61 24.05
N ASN A 267 11.86 6.56 24.03
CA ASN A 267 12.76 7.69 23.86
C ASN A 267 13.34 7.83 22.43
N SER A 268 12.89 7.03 21.47
CA SER A 268 13.33 7.17 20.07
C SER A 268 12.29 7.93 19.27
N ASN A 269 12.75 8.92 18.51
CA ASN A 269 11.90 9.61 17.55
C ASN A 269 11.43 8.58 16.52
N PRO A 270 10.11 8.48 16.23
CA PRO A 270 9.64 7.61 15.18
C PRO A 270 10.34 8.01 13.87
N SER A 271 11.06 7.07 13.27
CA SER A 271 11.66 7.30 11.96
C SER A 271 10.55 7.37 10.92
N VAL A 272 10.65 8.32 9.99
CA VAL A 272 9.83 8.29 8.79
C VAL A 272 10.18 7.01 8.03
N SER A 273 9.27 6.03 7.99
CA SER A 273 9.55 4.72 7.40
C SER A 273 9.97 4.85 5.94
N PHE A 274 9.33 5.75 5.19
CA PHE A 274 9.77 6.17 3.86
C PHE A 274 9.05 7.47 3.43
N SER A 275 9.77 8.37 2.75
CA SER A 275 9.20 9.52 2.03
C SER A 275 10.09 9.79 0.82
N ASN A 276 9.48 9.99 -0.35
CA ASN A 276 10.18 10.48 -1.54
C ASN A 276 9.76 11.92 -1.90
N ILE A 277 9.25 12.66 -0.92
CA ILE A 277 8.87 14.07 -1.05
C ILE A 277 9.88 14.92 -0.29
N ASP A 278 10.64 15.73 -1.01
CA ASP A 278 11.53 16.74 -0.43
C ASP A 278 10.72 17.97 0.00
N GLY A 279 11.09 18.58 1.14
CA GLY A 279 10.37 19.69 1.76
C GLY A 279 9.08 19.34 2.52
N GLY A 280 8.65 18.08 2.49
CA GLY A 280 7.41 17.60 3.11
C GLY A 280 7.44 16.11 3.43
N TYR A 281 6.28 15.47 3.42
CA TYR A 281 6.15 14.03 3.62
C TYR A 281 5.26 13.39 2.56
N GLY A 282 5.42 12.08 2.39
CA GLY A 282 4.48 11.24 1.64
C GLY A 282 5.13 10.54 0.47
N LEU A 283 4.30 10.18 -0.51
CA LEU A 283 4.63 9.21 -1.55
C LEU A 283 4.24 9.73 -2.93
N PHE A 284 5.15 9.55 -3.88
CA PHE A 284 4.91 9.66 -5.32
C PHE A 284 5.20 8.30 -5.96
N MET A 285 4.18 7.63 -6.49
CA MET A 285 4.28 6.27 -7.01
C MET A 285 3.81 6.17 -8.44
N LEU A 286 4.60 5.53 -9.29
CA LEU A 286 4.27 5.26 -10.68
C LEU A 286 4.23 3.75 -10.95
N GLY A 287 3.26 3.35 -11.76
CA GLY A 287 3.12 1.97 -12.19
C GLY A 287 2.60 1.84 -13.61
N ALA A 288 2.44 0.61 -14.04
CA ALA A 288 1.74 0.27 -15.27
C ALA A 288 0.96 -1.01 -15.01
N THR A 289 -0.26 -1.10 -15.54
CA THR A 289 -1.11 -2.27 -15.33
C THR A 289 -1.58 -2.85 -16.65
N ASP A 290 -1.61 -4.16 -16.74
CA ASP A 290 -2.36 -4.89 -17.75
C ASP A 290 -3.47 -5.70 -17.11
N THR A 291 -4.52 -5.98 -17.85
CA THR A 291 -5.68 -6.68 -17.30
C THR A 291 -6.25 -7.66 -18.30
N LEU A 292 -6.57 -8.86 -17.83
CA LEU A 292 -7.24 -9.90 -18.60
C LEU A 292 -8.38 -10.48 -17.78
N THR A 293 -9.57 -10.60 -18.37
CA THR A 293 -10.70 -11.30 -17.75
C THR A 293 -10.97 -12.58 -18.51
N VAL A 294 -10.90 -13.71 -17.81
CA VAL A 294 -11.25 -15.05 -18.29
C VAL A 294 -12.65 -15.37 -17.79
N LYS A 295 -13.55 -15.77 -18.68
CA LYS A 295 -14.87 -16.29 -18.30
C LYS A 295 -14.77 -17.80 -18.16
N LEU A 296 -15.37 -18.34 -17.11
CA LEU A 296 -15.42 -19.78 -16.84
C LEU A 296 -16.69 -20.41 -17.42
#